data_AF-A0A5E4M855-F1
#
_entry.id   AF-A0A5E4M855-F1
#
_cell.length_a   1.000
_cell.length_b   1.000
_cell.length_c   1.000
_cell.angle_alpha   90.00
_cell.angle_beta   90.00
_cell.angle_gamma   90.00
#
_symmetry.space_group_name_H-M   'P 1'
#
loop_
_entity.id
_entity.type
_entity.pdbx_description
1 polymer ?
#
loop_
_entity_poly.entity_id
_entity_poly.type
_entity_poly.pdbx_seq_one_letter_code
_entity_poly.pdbx_strand_id
1 'polypeptide(L)'
;MNVYDSVIKGTQPNRFILIKDSFFAKGQFLLYLISENRKSHDIHVLCYEQLVFKYRNLLPSLPNIHYHDCMTNTEQSMYETVTSIIEKSTKNIVVLIDSLSIYLLRTDFRKVYKEILNITSSDKVPNVVQFVAVLHEDVTEVCQIEHLKNLCKTHIHVQSISNPLVLNLRLEHKRSNGKCVVQKLKGELKSDCKFKLIADSPPQMVEEEKGIPTNLASFKLDLQENEKKAKEELILPYTLVQNAANSGGMIHYVPDEADDWDEEDPDDDLEI
;
A
#
# COMPACT_ATOMS: atom_id res chain seq x y z
N MET A 1 14.83 -4.64 9.59
CA MET A 1 15.19 -3.41 8.85
C MET A 1 14.10 -2.38 9.09
N ASN A 2 14.49 -1.14 9.40
CA ASN A 2 13.58 -0.03 9.65
C ASN A 2 12.81 0.30 8.35
N VAL A 3 11.47 0.37 8.39
CA VAL A 3 10.65 0.58 7.19
C VAL A 3 10.84 2.00 6.67
N TYR A 4 10.94 2.97 7.57
CA TYR A 4 11.24 4.36 7.23
C TYR A 4 12.53 4.49 6.41
N ASP A 5 13.64 3.93 6.92
CA ASP A 5 14.92 3.99 6.22
C ASP A 5 14.83 3.33 4.86
N SER A 6 14.08 2.23 4.74
CA SER A 6 13.91 1.52 3.48
C SER A 6 13.15 2.35 2.44
N VAL A 7 12.11 3.06 2.88
CA VAL A 7 11.30 3.94 2.02
C VAL A 7 12.10 5.18 1.59
N ILE A 8 12.74 5.85 2.54
CA ILE A 8 13.53 7.07 2.25
C ILE A 8 14.74 6.73 1.38
N LYS A 9 15.52 5.70 1.73
CA LYS A 9 16.69 5.26 0.94
C LYS A 9 16.30 4.60 -0.38
N GLY A 10 15.06 4.14 -0.53
CA GLY A 10 14.57 3.49 -1.75
C GLY A 10 15.09 2.08 -1.95
N THR A 11 15.45 1.40 -0.86
CA THR A 11 15.94 0.02 -0.94
C THR A 11 14.82 -0.97 -1.24
N GLN A 12 13.56 -0.60 -0.97
CA GLN A 12 12.40 -1.41 -1.29
C GLN A 12 11.70 -0.92 -2.56
N PRO A 13 11.28 -1.85 -3.46
CA PRO A 13 10.56 -1.49 -4.67
C PRO A 13 9.17 -0.95 -4.30
N ASN A 14 9.05 0.37 -4.33
CA ASN A 14 7.78 1.04 -4.15
C ASN A 14 7.54 2.07 -5.24
N ARG A 15 6.56 1.76 -6.10
CA ARG A 15 6.20 2.56 -7.24
C ARG A 15 5.28 3.72 -6.90
N PHE A 16 4.48 3.63 -5.83
CA PHE A 16 3.62 4.73 -5.38
C PHE A 16 3.73 4.96 -3.87
N ILE A 17 4.19 6.16 -3.51
CA ILE A 17 4.18 6.69 -2.14
C ILE A 17 3.16 7.83 -2.06
N LEU A 18 2.21 7.71 -1.13
CA LEU A 18 1.28 8.79 -0.81
C LEU A 18 1.69 9.42 0.52
N ILE A 19 1.97 10.72 0.52
CA ILE A 19 2.26 11.51 1.72
C ILE A 19 1.00 12.29 2.05
N LYS A 20 0.34 11.94 3.15
CA LYS A 20 -0.79 12.70 3.69
C LYS A 20 -0.26 13.69 4.72
N ASP A 21 -0.59 14.96 4.55
CA ASP A 21 -0.15 16.04 5.42
C ASP A 21 -1.31 16.99 5.73
N SER A 22 -1.03 18.06 6.47
CA SER A 22 -2.02 19.09 6.82
C SER A 22 -1.40 20.49 6.76
N PHE A 23 -2.23 21.51 6.91
CA PHE A 23 -1.83 22.89 7.03
C PHE A 23 -0.83 23.09 8.18
N PHE A 24 -1.04 22.41 9.31
CA PHE A 24 -0.19 22.49 10.50
C PHE A 24 1.08 21.63 10.43
N ALA A 25 1.09 20.62 9.56
CA ALA A 25 2.20 19.68 9.41
C ALA A 25 2.41 19.40 7.92
N LYS A 26 3.32 20.17 7.31
CA LYS A 26 3.62 20.13 5.88
C LYS A 26 4.52 18.94 5.52
N GLY A 27 4.15 18.19 4.47
CA GLY A 27 4.82 16.96 4.04
C GLY A 27 5.91 17.15 2.98
N GLN A 28 6.07 18.36 2.42
CA GLN A 28 6.97 18.63 1.30
C GLN A 28 8.45 18.34 1.63
N PHE A 29 8.87 18.35 2.90
CA PHE A 29 10.23 17.96 3.29
C PHE A 29 10.54 16.49 2.97
N LEU A 30 9.53 15.61 2.90
CA LEU A 30 9.73 14.22 2.49
C LEU A 30 10.07 14.12 1.00
N LEU A 31 9.59 15.04 0.16
CA LEU A 31 10.01 15.14 -1.24
C LEU A 31 11.50 15.49 -1.34
N TYR A 32 11.97 16.42 -0.49
CA TYR A 32 13.40 16.73 -0.35
C TYR A 32 14.21 15.47 0.02
N LEU A 33 13.82 14.78 1.10
CA LEU A 33 14.54 13.59 1.57
C LEU A 33 14.56 12.47 0.53
N ILE A 34 13.45 12.24 -0.18
CA ILE A 34 13.40 11.24 -1.25
C ILE A 34 14.28 11.66 -2.42
N SER A 35 14.23 12.92 -2.86
CA SER A 35 15.05 13.41 -3.97
C SER A 35 16.56 13.27 -3.70
N GLU A 36 17.00 13.56 -2.47
CA GLU A 36 18.39 13.36 -2.02
C GLU A 36 18.82 11.89 -2.07
N ASN A 37 17.89 10.94 -1.93
CA ASN A 37 18.19 9.51 -1.98
C ASN A 37 17.93 8.88 -3.37
N ARG A 38 17.62 9.69 -4.40
CA ARG A 38 17.36 9.21 -5.78
C ARG A 38 18.24 9.87 -6.83
N LYS A 39 19.44 10.34 -6.44
CA LYS A 39 20.38 11.08 -7.31
C LYS A 39 20.79 10.36 -8.61
N SER A 40 20.62 9.04 -8.68
CA SER A 40 20.91 8.22 -9.88
C SER A 40 19.82 8.26 -10.95
N HIS A 41 18.62 8.76 -10.63
CA HIS A 41 17.46 8.80 -11.53
C HIS A 41 17.21 10.23 -11.99
N ASP A 42 16.54 10.41 -13.13
CA ASP A 42 16.07 11.76 -13.50
C ASP A 42 14.80 12.06 -12.68
N ILE A 43 14.82 13.15 -11.92
CA ILE A 43 13.77 13.52 -10.97
C ILE A 43 12.92 14.62 -11.60
N HIS A 44 11.63 14.40 -11.72
CA HIS A 44 10.70 15.37 -12.27
C HIS A 44 9.71 15.82 -11.21
N VAL A 45 9.70 17.12 -10.92
CA VAL A 45 8.84 17.74 -9.91
C VAL A 45 7.70 18.46 -10.62
N LEU A 46 6.48 17.95 -10.46
CA LEU A 46 5.26 18.59 -10.94
C LEU A 46 4.75 19.54 -9.85
N CYS A 47 4.74 20.84 -10.17
CA CYS A 47 4.43 21.89 -9.22
C CYS A 47 3.00 22.40 -9.46
N TYR A 48 2.03 21.98 -8.64
CA TYR A 48 0.63 22.36 -8.68
C TYR A 48 0.26 23.40 -7.61
N GLU A 49 0.97 23.48 -6.48
CA GLU A 49 0.65 24.41 -5.38
C GLU A 49 1.61 25.60 -5.32
N GLN A 50 2.92 25.37 -5.48
CA GLN A 50 3.91 26.45 -5.36
C GLN A 50 4.66 26.69 -6.67
N LEU A 51 5.09 27.94 -6.85
CA LEU A 51 5.92 28.32 -7.99
C LEU A 51 7.27 27.58 -7.98
N VAL A 52 7.74 27.23 -9.18
CA VAL A 52 9.00 26.48 -9.39
C VAL A 52 10.18 27.07 -8.63
N PHE A 53 10.30 28.40 -8.53
CA PHE A 53 11.41 29.04 -7.84
C PHE A 53 11.47 28.69 -6.34
N LYS A 54 10.31 28.45 -5.69
CA LYS A 54 10.28 28.05 -4.28
C LYS A 54 10.84 26.64 -4.11
N TYR A 55 10.50 25.72 -5.01
CA TYR A 55 11.06 24.37 -4.96
C TYR A 55 12.53 24.32 -5.32
N ARG A 56 13.03 25.20 -6.19
CA ARG A 56 14.48 25.30 -6.43
C ARG A 56 15.29 25.67 -5.19
N ASN A 57 14.68 26.41 -4.26
CA ASN A 57 15.30 26.75 -2.98
C ASN A 57 15.10 25.66 -1.91
N LEU A 58 14.00 24.89 -2.01
CA LEU A 58 13.64 23.85 -1.04
C LEU A 58 14.33 22.51 -1.34
N LEU A 59 14.37 22.11 -2.62
CA LEU A 59 14.96 20.86 -3.09
C LEU A 59 16.48 20.99 -3.24
N PRO A 60 17.23 19.87 -3.16
CA PRO A 60 18.66 19.93 -3.34
C PRO A 60 19.01 20.44 -4.75
N SER A 61 20.06 21.24 -4.86
CA SER A 61 20.56 21.72 -6.16
C SER A 61 21.26 20.58 -6.91
N LEU A 62 20.47 19.68 -7.50
CA LEU A 62 20.95 18.56 -8.30
C LEU A 62 20.66 18.81 -9.79
N PRO A 63 21.61 18.49 -10.69
CA PRO A 63 21.47 18.75 -12.13
C PRO A 63 20.41 17.88 -12.82
N ASN A 64 20.06 16.75 -12.20
CA ASN A 64 19.07 15.77 -12.67
C ASN A 64 17.65 16.05 -12.14
N ILE A 65 17.41 17.18 -11.46
CA ILE A 65 16.07 17.60 -11.07
C ILE A 65 15.51 18.58 -12.11
N HIS A 66 14.38 18.22 -12.68
CA HIS A 66 13.61 19.01 -13.62
C HIS A 66 12.30 19.44 -12.99
N TYR A 67 11.94 20.71 -13.15
CA TYR A 67 10.73 21.28 -12.58
C TYR A 67 9.74 21.61 -13.68
N HIS A 68 8.48 21.26 -13.47
CA HIS A 68 7.38 21.52 -14.38
C HIS A 68 6.34 22.39 -13.67
N ASP A 69 6.05 23.55 -14.25
CA ASP A 69 5.00 24.44 -13.75
C ASP A 69 3.64 23.91 -14.21
N CYS A 70 2.95 23.21 -13.32
CA CYS A 70 1.60 22.70 -13.54
C CYS A 70 0.54 23.57 -12.86
N MET A 71 0.96 24.61 -12.14
CA MET A 71 0.09 25.57 -11.47
C MET A 71 -0.49 26.53 -12.49
N THR A 72 0.37 27.12 -13.33
CA THR A 72 -0.04 28.08 -14.36
C THR A 72 -0.30 27.43 -15.71
N ASN A 73 0.39 26.33 -16.05
CA ASN A 73 0.13 25.59 -17.27
C ASN A 73 -0.87 24.47 -17.00
N THR A 74 -2.11 24.68 -17.42
CA THR A 74 -3.25 23.87 -16.97
C THR A 74 -3.95 23.16 -18.10
N GLU A 75 -3.36 23.22 -19.29
CA GLU A 75 -3.91 22.63 -20.51
C GLU A 75 -3.71 21.12 -20.53
N GLN A 76 -2.60 20.65 -19.95
CA GLN A 76 -2.22 19.24 -19.95
C GLN A 76 -2.67 18.53 -18.68
N SER A 77 -3.13 17.28 -18.85
CA SER A 77 -3.35 16.39 -17.71
C SER A 77 -2.02 15.96 -17.08
N MET A 78 -2.08 15.50 -15.83
CA MET A 78 -0.93 14.90 -15.15
C MET A 78 -0.37 13.71 -15.96
N TYR A 79 -1.25 12.88 -16.51
CA TYR A 79 -0.86 11.75 -17.34
C TYR A 79 -0.13 12.19 -18.61
N GLU A 80 -0.68 13.15 -19.37
CA GLU A 80 -0.03 13.69 -20.57
C GLU A 80 1.33 14.30 -20.26
N THR A 81 1.43 15.04 -19.16
CA THR A 81 2.69 15.64 -18.70
C THR A 81 3.73 14.55 -18.46
N VAL A 82 3.38 13.50 -17.71
CA VAL A 82 4.27 12.37 -17.41
C VAL A 82 4.63 11.60 -18.68
N THR A 83 3.69 11.35 -19.59
CA THR A 83 3.98 10.68 -20.87
C THR A 83 4.96 11.50 -21.72
N SER A 84 4.76 12.81 -21.82
CA SER A 84 5.67 13.69 -22.58
C SER A 84 7.09 13.73 -22.00
N ILE A 85 7.22 13.57 -20.68
CA ILE A 85 8.51 13.46 -20.00
C ILE A 85 9.20 12.15 -20.38
N ILE A 86 8.45 11.06 -20.39
CA ILE A 86 8.96 9.72 -20.70
C ILE A 86 9.43 9.62 -22.14
N GLU A 87 8.67 10.18 -23.09
CA GLU A 87 9.05 10.23 -24.50
C GLU A 87 10.39 10.93 -24.73
N LYS A 88 10.74 11.89 -23.85
CA LYS A 88 11.98 12.66 -23.92
C LYS A 88 13.11 12.05 -23.09
N SER A 89 12.81 11.10 -22.20
CA SER A 89 13.77 10.55 -21.26
C SER A 89 14.23 9.16 -21.67
N THR A 90 15.56 8.96 -21.68
CA THR A 90 16.19 7.66 -21.91
C THR A 90 16.52 6.93 -20.62
N LYS A 91 16.25 7.56 -19.46
CA LYS A 91 16.57 7.01 -18.14
C LYS A 91 15.32 6.66 -17.36
N ASN A 92 15.54 5.90 -16.30
CA ASN A 92 14.56 5.68 -15.26
C ASN A 92 14.25 7.01 -14.53
N ILE A 93 12.96 7.30 -14.36
CA ILE A 93 12.49 8.55 -13.81
C ILE A 93 11.80 8.38 -12.45
N VAL A 94 11.91 9.41 -11.62
CA VAL A 94 11.17 9.57 -10.37
C VAL A 94 10.29 10.81 -10.50
N VAL A 95 8.98 10.65 -10.29
CA VAL A 95 8.01 11.74 -10.38
C VAL A 95 7.60 12.15 -8.97
N LEU A 96 7.78 13.43 -8.66
CA LEU A 96 7.40 14.05 -7.39
C LEU A 96 6.29 15.06 -7.64
N ILE A 97 5.19 14.94 -6.90
CA ILE A 97 4.06 15.87 -6.96
C ILE A 97 3.99 16.62 -5.64
N ASP A 98 4.06 17.94 -5.74
CA ASP A 98 4.06 18.82 -4.58
C ASP A 98 2.71 18.91 -3.86
N SER A 99 1.60 18.81 -4.59
CA SER A 99 0.24 18.80 -4.07
C SER A 99 -0.72 18.17 -5.07
N LEU A 100 -1.08 16.91 -4.82
CA LEU A 100 -2.15 16.22 -5.54
C LEU A 100 -3.53 16.82 -5.22
N SER A 101 -3.69 17.43 -4.05
CA SER A 101 -4.95 18.06 -3.64
C SER A 101 -5.34 19.20 -4.57
N ILE A 102 -4.39 20.04 -5.00
CA ILE A 102 -4.70 21.12 -5.95
C ILE A 102 -5.12 20.55 -7.32
N TYR A 103 -4.51 19.45 -7.76
CA TYR A 103 -4.92 18.78 -9.00
C TYR A 103 -6.33 18.17 -8.90
N LEU A 104 -6.65 17.57 -7.74
CA LEU A 104 -7.98 17.03 -7.42
C LEU A 104 -9.08 18.09 -7.36
N LEU A 105 -8.78 19.31 -6.91
CA LEU A 105 -9.74 20.41 -6.92
C LEU A 105 -10.15 20.85 -8.34
N ARG A 106 -9.32 20.53 -9.34
CA ARG A 106 -9.49 20.97 -10.72
C ARG A 106 -9.99 19.87 -11.66
N THR A 107 -9.89 18.62 -11.22
CA THR A 107 -10.08 17.45 -12.07
C THR A 107 -10.95 16.43 -11.35
N ASP A 108 -11.90 15.83 -12.06
CA ASP A 108 -12.74 14.76 -11.49
C ASP A 108 -11.89 13.63 -10.87
N PHE A 109 -12.28 13.19 -9.67
CA PHE A 109 -11.56 12.16 -8.92
C PHE A 109 -11.36 10.87 -9.72
N ARG A 110 -12.36 10.44 -10.52
CA ARG A 110 -12.25 9.20 -11.30
C ARG A 110 -11.20 9.34 -12.39
N LYS A 111 -11.09 10.53 -12.99
CA LYS A 111 -10.02 10.83 -13.96
C LYS A 111 -8.66 10.79 -13.26
N VAL A 112 -8.49 11.49 -12.14
CA VAL A 112 -7.22 11.48 -11.37
C VAL A 112 -6.83 10.05 -10.94
N TYR A 113 -7.78 9.27 -10.42
CA TYR A 113 -7.56 7.88 -10.02
C TYR A 113 -7.05 7.03 -11.18
N LYS A 114 -7.68 7.14 -12.37
CA LYS A 114 -7.25 6.43 -13.57
C LYS A 114 -5.85 6.86 -14.03
N GLU A 115 -5.55 8.15 -13.96
CA GLU A 115 -4.23 8.66 -14.33
C GLU A 115 -3.14 8.12 -13.41
N ILE A 116 -3.35 8.16 -12.08
CA ILE A 116 -2.41 7.58 -11.11
C ILE A 116 -2.25 6.08 -11.34
N LEU A 117 -3.36 5.36 -11.53
CA LEU A 117 -3.32 3.91 -11.83
C LEU A 117 -2.50 3.62 -13.09
N ASN A 118 -2.66 4.42 -14.14
CA ASN A 118 -1.90 4.26 -15.37
C ASN A 118 -0.41 4.59 -15.18
N ILE A 119 -0.07 5.69 -14.51
CA ILE A 119 1.33 6.09 -14.24
C ILE A 119 2.05 5.04 -13.39
N THR A 120 1.33 4.49 -12.41
CA THR A 120 1.86 3.51 -11.47
C THR A 120 1.82 2.07 -12.00
N SER A 121 1.22 1.82 -13.17
CA SER A 121 1.29 0.53 -13.86
C SER A 121 2.67 0.35 -14.53
N SER A 122 3.36 -0.75 -14.21
CA SER A 122 4.63 -1.13 -14.85
C SER A 122 4.48 -1.37 -16.35
N ASP A 123 3.33 -1.88 -16.77
CA ASP A 123 3.10 -2.33 -18.14
C ASP A 123 2.91 -1.14 -19.08
N LYS A 124 2.26 -0.08 -18.60
CA LYS A 124 2.03 1.13 -19.38
C LYS A 124 3.23 2.07 -19.38
N VAL A 125 3.96 2.11 -18.27
CA VAL A 125 4.91 3.21 -18.01
C VAL A 125 6.22 2.70 -17.37
N PRO A 126 6.93 1.74 -17.98
CA PRO A 126 8.02 1.00 -17.31
C PRO A 126 9.12 1.89 -16.73
N ASN A 127 9.43 3.01 -17.40
CA ASN A 127 10.51 3.94 -17.02
C ASN A 127 10.25 4.70 -15.71
N VAL A 128 8.99 4.77 -15.22
CA VAL A 128 8.67 5.41 -13.93
C VAL A 128 9.01 4.45 -12.79
N VAL A 129 10.11 4.67 -12.10
CA VAL A 129 10.52 3.83 -10.96
C VAL A 129 9.69 4.12 -9.72
N GLN A 130 9.38 5.40 -9.50
CA GLN A 130 8.69 5.85 -8.29
C GLN A 130 7.89 7.12 -8.57
N PHE A 131 6.66 7.11 -8.09
CA PHE A 131 5.71 8.22 -8.10
C PHE A 131 5.42 8.58 -6.65
N VAL A 132 5.67 9.82 -6.26
CA VAL A 132 5.46 10.31 -4.89
C VAL A 132 4.57 11.52 -4.94
N ALA A 133 3.48 11.51 -4.19
CA ALA A 133 2.54 12.62 -4.17
C ALA A 133 2.23 13.05 -2.75
N VAL A 134 2.19 14.36 -2.52
CA VAL A 134 1.71 14.97 -1.27
C VAL A 134 0.23 15.29 -1.41
N LEU A 135 -0.54 15.03 -0.36
CA LEU A 135 -1.99 15.20 -0.30
C LEU A 135 -2.37 15.86 1.03
N HIS A 136 -3.00 17.02 0.95
CA HIS A 136 -3.47 17.78 2.11
C HIS A 136 -4.81 17.24 2.59
N GLU A 137 -4.85 16.73 3.82
CA GLU A 137 -6.07 16.16 4.39
C GLU A 137 -7.16 17.19 4.64
N ASP A 138 -6.79 18.46 4.87
CA ASP A 138 -7.74 19.54 5.21
C ASP A 138 -8.65 19.93 4.05
N VAL A 139 -8.27 19.59 2.82
CA VAL A 139 -8.98 19.98 1.58
C VAL A 139 -9.35 18.78 0.70
N THR A 140 -9.05 17.55 1.14
CA THR A 140 -9.35 16.33 0.40
C THR A 140 -10.38 15.51 1.14
N GLU A 141 -11.41 15.04 0.44
CA GLU A 141 -12.45 14.20 1.04
C GLU A 141 -11.89 12.87 1.57
N VAL A 142 -12.35 12.44 2.75
CA VAL A 142 -11.86 11.22 3.41
C VAL A 142 -11.98 9.98 2.51
N CYS A 143 -13.11 9.83 1.81
CA CYS A 143 -13.31 8.71 0.89
C CYS A 143 -12.30 8.72 -0.27
N GLN A 144 -11.93 9.88 -0.80
CA GLN A 144 -10.92 9.99 -1.87
C GLN A 144 -9.54 9.58 -1.36
N ILE A 145 -9.18 10.00 -0.15
CA ILE A 145 -7.93 9.62 0.51
C ILE A 145 -7.85 8.08 0.66
N GLU A 146 -8.93 7.44 1.12
CA GLU A 146 -8.99 5.99 1.28
C GLU A 146 -8.83 5.23 -0.05
N HIS A 147 -9.51 5.67 -1.10
CA HIS A 147 -9.33 5.10 -2.43
C HIS A 147 -7.88 5.25 -2.95
N LEU A 148 -7.24 6.40 -2.74
CA LEU A 148 -5.84 6.61 -3.13
C LEU A 148 -4.87 5.73 -2.31
N LYS A 149 -5.16 5.50 -1.03
CA LYS A 149 -4.39 4.57 -0.19
C LYS A 149 -4.43 3.13 -0.74
N ASN A 150 -5.51 2.73 -1.40
CA ASN A 150 -5.61 1.41 -2.01
C ASN A 150 -4.62 1.22 -3.17
N LEU A 151 -4.32 2.29 -3.91
CA LEU A 151 -3.33 2.28 -4.99
C LEU A 151 -1.88 2.25 -4.50
N CYS A 152 -1.59 2.88 -3.35
CA CYS A 152 -0.21 2.98 -2.85
C CYS A 152 0.20 1.75 -2.04
N LYS A 153 1.50 1.40 -2.10
CA LYS A 153 2.09 0.44 -1.16
C LYS A 153 2.53 1.10 0.14
N THR A 154 2.95 2.37 0.08
CA THR A 154 3.35 3.12 1.27
C THR A 154 2.54 4.39 1.39
N HIS A 155 1.95 4.57 2.56
CA HIS A 155 1.27 5.78 2.98
C HIS A 155 2.01 6.38 4.18
N ILE A 156 2.29 7.69 4.13
CA ILE A 156 2.98 8.41 5.20
C ILE A 156 2.07 9.51 5.70
N HIS A 157 1.63 9.44 6.94
CA HIS A 157 0.85 10.49 7.56
C HIS A 157 1.74 11.38 8.43
N VAL A 158 1.82 12.66 8.07
CA VAL A 158 2.59 13.69 8.79
C VAL A 158 1.66 14.41 9.75
N GLN A 159 2.00 14.42 11.04
CA GLN A 159 1.20 15.06 12.09
C GLN A 159 2.07 16.02 12.90
N SER A 160 1.52 17.20 13.16
CA SER A 160 2.18 18.19 14.01
C SER A 160 1.91 17.89 15.48
N ILE A 161 2.84 18.27 16.34
CA ILE A 161 2.65 18.29 17.80
C ILE A 161 2.55 19.77 18.23
N SER A 162 2.42 20.02 19.52
CA SER A 162 2.44 21.37 20.10
C SER A 162 3.60 22.26 19.62
N ASN A 163 4.73 21.67 19.21
CA ASN A 163 5.84 22.38 18.56
C ASN A 163 5.81 22.12 17.04
N PRO A 164 5.71 23.15 16.17
CA PRO A 164 5.64 22.98 14.72
C PRO A 164 6.89 22.36 14.09
N LEU A 165 8.04 22.40 14.77
CA LEU A 165 9.27 21.76 14.32
C LEU A 165 9.32 20.27 14.70
N VAL A 166 8.47 19.81 15.61
CA VAL A 166 8.44 18.40 16.05
C VAL A 166 7.25 17.70 15.42
N LEU A 167 7.53 16.74 14.56
CA LEU A 167 6.54 16.00 13.79
C LEU A 167 6.48 14.54 14.22
N ASN A 168 5.26 14.01 14.24
CA ASN A 168 5.01 12.58 14.27
C ASN A 168 4.75 12.08 12.85
N LEU A 169 5.43 11.01 12.44
CA LEU A 169 5.17 10.32 11.18
C LEU A 169 4.56 8.97 11.48
N ARG A 170 3.40 8.68 10.90
CA ARG A 170 2.81 7.34 10.90
C ARG A 170 2.97 6.76 9.49
N LEU A 171 3.90 5.83 9.37
CA LEU A 171 4.19 5.10 8.14
C LEU A 171 3.37 3.82 8.09
N GLU A 172 2.66 3.58 7.00
CA GLU A 172 1.91 2.36 6.75
C GLU A 172 2.41 1.76 5.44
N HIS A 173 2.93 0.53 5.48
CA HIS A 173 3.56 -0.12 4.33
C HIS A 173 3.00 -1.53 4.10
N LYS A 174 2.48 -1.76 2.89
CA LYS A 174 2.00 -3.06 2.40
C LYS A 174 3.19 -3.85 1.84
N ARG A 175 3.58 -4.91 2.54
CA ARG A 175 4.63 -5.82 2.10
C ARG A 175 4.16 -6.68 0.92
N SER A 176 5.11 -7.30 0.22
CA SER A 176 4.82 -8.23 -0.89
C SER A 176 3.98 -9.44 -0.46
N ASN A 177 4.07 -9.86 0.80
CA ASN A 177 3.28 -10.96 1.37
C ASN A 177 1.85 -10.52 1.79
N GLY A 178 1.38 -9.35 1.36
CA GLY A 178 0.07 -8.80 1.70
C GLY A 178 -0.05 -8.20 3.09
N LYS A 179 0.89 -8.46 4.03
CA LYS A 179 0.82 -7.93 5.40
C LYS A 179 1.12 -6.44 5.43
N CYS A 180 0.37 -5.69 6.24
CA CYS A 180 0.61 -4.28 6.49
C CYS A 180 1.47 -4.10 7.75
N VAL A 181 2.48 -3.22 7.64
CA VAL A 181 3.32 -2.83 8.77
C VAL A 181 3.15 -1.35 9.04
N VAL A 182 2.92 -1.02 10.31
CA VAL A 182 2.78 0.35 10.78
C VAL A 182 3.95 0.71 11.66
N GLN A 183 4.59 1.84 11.37
CA GLN A 183 5.69 2.38 12.16
C GLN A 183 5.38 3.83 12.53
N LYS A 184 5.51 4.16 13.82
CA LYS A 184 5.35 5.54 14.31
C LYS A 184 6.71 6.10 14.67
N LEU A 185 7.02 7.26 14.12
CA LEU A 185 8.27 7.97 14.29
C LEU A 185 7.97 9.35 14.88
N LYS A 186 8.86 9.83 15.72
CA LYS A 186 8.85 11.21 16.20
C LYS A 186 10.20 11.82 15.89
N GLY A 187 10.20 12.99 15.27
CA GLY A 187 11.44 13.68 14.92
C GLY A 187 11.26 15.18 14.83
N GLU A 188 12.40 15.86 14.73
CA GLU A 188 12.49 17.30 14.59
C GLU A 188 12.90 17.65 13.17
N LEU A 189 12.12 18.52 12.54
CA LEU A 189 12.42 19.12 11.26
C LEU A 189 13.34 20.32 11.49
N LYS A 190 14.54 20.24 10.93
CA LYS A 190 15.51 21.33 10.94
C LYS A 190 15.28 22.30 9.78
N SER A 191 15.86 23.49 9.90
CA SER A 191 15.77 24.55 8.89
C SER A 191 16.30 24.15 7.50
N ASP A 192 17.14 23.12 7.42
CA ASP A 192 17.70 22.56 6.18
C ASP A 192 16.86 21.42 5.59
N CYS A 193 15.58 21.33 5.96
CA CYS A 193 14.66 20.26 5.57
C CYS A 193 15.12 18.85 5.97
N LYS A 194 16.11 18.73 6.86
CA LYS A 194 16.51 17.44 7.43
C LYS A 194 15.60 17.06 8.58
N PHE A 195 15.08 15.85 8.53
CA PHE A 195 14.31 15.25 9.60
C PHE A 195 15.23 14.43 10.51
N LYS A 196 15.39 14.88 11.76
CA LYS A 196 16.18 14.16 12.77
C LYS A 196 15.24 13.36 13.67
N LEU A 197 15.37 12.04 13.65
CA LEU A 197 14.62 11.15 14.55
C LEU A 197 14.98 11.43 16.02
N ILE A 198 13.95 11.61 16.84
CA ILE A 198 14.05 11.74 18.30
C ILE A 198 13.64 10.42 18.96
N ALA A 199 12.56 9.81 18.49
CA ALA A 199 12.09 8.52 18.97
C ALA A 199 11.54 7.69 17.80
N ASP A 200 11.80 6.40 17.85
CA ASP A 200 11.35 5.42 16.88
C ASP A 200 10.66 4.28 17.64
N SER A 201 9.39 4.03 17.34
CA SER A 201 8.70 2.85 17.85
C SER A 201 8.94 1.69 16.90
N PRO A 202 9.21 0.48 17.42
CA PRO A 202 9.45 -0.67 16.56
C PRO A 202 8.27 -0.89 15.60
N PRO A 203 8.51 -1.29 14.33
CA PRO A 203 7.45 -1.55 13.38
C PRO A 203 6.48 -2.61 13.93
N GLN A 204 5.22 -2.24 14.07
CA GLN A 204 4.16 -3.16 14.51
C GLN A 204 3.51 -3.77 13.27
N MET A 205 3.38 -5.08 13.25
CA MET A 205 2.56 -5.75 12.24
C MET A 205 1.11 -5.47 12.60
N VAL A 206 0.37 -4.91 11.65
CA VAL A 206 -1.09 -4.90 11.78
C VAL A 206 -1.51 -6.28 11.34
N GLU A 207 -1.65 -7.17 12.31
CA GLU A 207 -2.61 -8.25 12.12
C GLU A 207 -3.93 -7.53 11.91
N GLU A 208 -4.50 -7.65 10.71
CA GLU A 208 -5.93 -7.42 10.59
C GLU A 208 -6.54 -8.28 11.68
N GLU A 209 -7.06 -7.65 12.73
CA GLU A 209 -8.25 -8.20 13.35
C GLU A 209 -9.20 -8.33 12.18
N LYS A 210 -9.18 -9.51 11.55
CA LYS A 210 -10.39 -10.12 11.04
C LYS A 210 -11.25 -10.29 12.30
N GLY A 211 -11.80 -9.16 12.78
CA GLY A 211 -13.17 -9.15 13.23
C GLY A 211 -13.93 -9.62 12.01
N ILE A 212 -13.96 -10.94 11.83
CA ILE A 212 -15.00 -11.62 11.09
C ILE A 212 -16.24 -10.91 11.63
N PRO A 213 -16.99 -10.18 10.80
CA PRO A 213 -18.21 -9.58 11.28
C PRO A 213 -19.11 -10.74 11.66
N THR A 214 -19.09 -11.13 12.93
CA THR A 214 -19.88 -12.22 13.50
C THR A 214 -21.37 -11.96 13.29
N ASN A 215 -21.74 -10.72 12.95
CA ASN A 215 -23.07 -10.26 12.60
C ASN A 215 -23.35 -10.02 11.10
N LEU A 216 -22.39 -10.19 10.17
CA LEU A 216 -22.65 -10.07 8.71
C LEU A 216 -22.62 -11.40 7.97
N ALA A 217 -22.12 -12.48 8.57
CA ALA A 217 -22.25 -13.81 8.01
C ALA A 217 -23.68 -14.33 8.26
N SER A 218 -24.45 -14.58 7.20
CA SER A 218 -25.73 -15.30 7.28
C SER A 218 -25.57 -16.76 7.72
N PHE A 219 -24.32 -17.23 7.84
CA PHE A 219 -23.95 -18.56 8.26
C PHE A 219 -23.06 -18.46 9.49
N LYS A 220 -23.49 -19.10 10.57
CA LYS A 220 -22.73 -19.21 11.81
C LYS A 220 -21.58 -20.20 11.57
N LEU A 221 -20.36 -19.69 11.44
CA LEU A 221 -19.16 -20.51 11.19
C LEU A 221 -18.63 -21.19 12.46
N ASP A 222 -18.97 -20.63 13.64
CA ASP A 222 -18.54 -21.16 14.93
C ASP A 222 -19.65 -21.95 15.64
N LEU A 223 -19.33 -23.15 16.11
CA LEU A 223 -20.20 -23.92 16.98
C LEU A 223 -20.09 -23.41 18.43
N GLN A 224 -21.23 -23.13 19.05
CA GLN A 224 -21.29 -22.88 20.49
C GLN A 224 -20.92 -24.13 21.29
N GLU A 225 -20.48 -23.95 22.53
CA GLU A 225 -20.09 -25.04 23.45
C GLU A 225 -21.13 -26.16 23.52
N ASN A 226 -22.42 -25.79 23.53
CA ASN A 226 -23.53 -26.73 23.56
C ASN A 226 -23.69 -27.51 22.25
N GLU A 227 -23.45 -26.86 21.10
CA GLU A 227 -23.52 -27.50 19.79
C GLU A 227 -22.33 -28.47 19.58
N LYS A 228 -21.14 -28.12 20.10
CA LYS A 228 -19.99 -29.03 20.13
C LYS A 228 -20.27 -30.26 20.97
N LYS A 229 -20.80 -30.09 22.19
CA LYS A 229 -21.20 -31.21 23.05
C LYS A 229 -22.26 -32.09 22.40
N ALA A 230 -23.28 -31.49 21.79
CA ALA A 230 -24.32 -32.24 21.09
C ALA A 230 -23.76 -33.03 19.90
N LYS A 231 -22.78 -32.49 19.16
CA LYS A 231 -22.08 -33.20 18.09
C LYS A 231 -21.27 -34.39 18.62
N GLU A 232 -20.59 -34.22 19.75
CA GLU A 232 -19.78 -35.29 20.37
C GLU A 232 -20.64 -36.39 21.01
N GLU A 233 -21.79 -36.04 21.57
CA GLU A 233 -22.75 -36.99 22.15
C GLU A 233 -23.59 -37.71 21.10
N LEU A 234 -23.63 -37.20 19.86
CA LEU A 234 -24.39 -37.80 18.78
C LEU A 234 -23.73 -39.08 18.27
N ILE A 235 -24.16 -40.22 18.79
CA ILE A 235 -23.80 -41.54 18.26
C ILE A 235 -24.60 -41.76 16.97
N LEU A 236 -23.89 -41.79 15.84
CA LEU A 236 -24.52 -42.02 14.54
C LEU A 236 -25.01 -43.47 14.44
N PRO A 237 -26.23 -43.74 13.94
CA PRO A 237 -26.85 -45.08 14.00
C PRO A 237 -25.99 -46.21 13.42
N TYR A 238 -25.17 -45.89 12.42
CA TYR A 238 -24.30 -46.86 11.73
C TYR A 238 -23.03 -47.24 12.50
N THR A 239 -22.61 -46.44 13.50
CA THR A 239 -21.44 -46.78 14.34
C THR A 239 -21.73 -47.91 15.34
N LEU A 240 -23.01 -48.21 15.61
CA LEU A 240 -23.42 -49.34 16.45
C LEU A 240 -23.19 -50.69 15.75
N VAL A 241 -23.23 -50.72 14.42
CA VAL A 241 -23.06 -51.96 13.62
C VAL A 241 -21.62 -52.45 13.66
N GLN A 242 -20.64 -51.55 13.82
CA GLN A 242 -19.22 -51.91 13.88
C GLN A 242 -18.79 -52.46 15.25
N ASN A 243 -19.48 -52.11 16.33
CA ASN A 243 -19.11 -52.51 17.69
C ASN A 243 -19.82 -53.80 18.18
N ALA A 244 -20.83 -54.28 17.45
CA ALA A 244 -21.46 -55.56 17.71
C ALA A 244 -20.70 -56.67 16.97
N ALA A 245 -19.64 -57.19 17.60
CA ALA A 245 -18.82 -58.30 17.09
C ALA A 245 -19.59 -59.62 16.83
N ASN A 246 -20.93 -59.65 16.86
CA ASN A 246 -21.75 -60.86 16.73
C ASN A 246 -23.12 -60.68 16.03
N SER A 247 -23.37 -59.63 15.23
CA SER A 247 -24.59 -59.61 14.39
C SER A 247 -24.33 -59.30 12.92
N GLY A 248 -24.25 -60.36 12.10
CA GLY A 248 -24.80 -60.49 10.73
C GLY A 248 -24.62 -59.40 9.66
N GLY A 249 -23.79 -58.39 9.85
CA GLY A 249 -23.70 -57.21 8.97
C GLY A 249 -22.27 -56.78 8.66
N MET A 250 -21.31 -57.70 8.66
CA MET A 250 -19.95 -57.39 8.24
C MET A 250 -19.93 -57.26 6.71
N ILE A 251 -19.82 -56.03 6.22
CA ILE A 251 -19.67 -55.74 4.79
C ILE A 251 -18.25 -56.14 4.40
N HIS A 252 -18.10 -57.35 3.85
CA HIS A 252 -16.86 -57.75 3.18
C HIS A 252 -16.86 -57.14 1.78
N TYR A 253 -16.09 -56.09 1.60
CA TYR A 253 -15.77 -55.58 0.28
C TYR A 253 -14.76 -56.52 -0.38
N VAL A 254 -15.13 -57.04 -1.55
CA VAL A 254 -14.25 -57.80 -2.44
C VAL A 254 -14.12 -56.93 -3.69
N PRO A 255 -12.92 -56.41 -4.01
CA PRO A 255 -12.72 -55.63 -5.22
C PRO A 255 -13.14 -56.45 -6.44
N ASP A 256 -13.96 -55.88 -7.31
CA ASP A 256 -14.28 -56.51 -8.59
C ASP A 256 -13.25 -56.12 -9.67
N GLU A 257 -13.23 -56.83 -10.79
CA GLU A 257 -12.28 -56.56 -11.89
C GLU A 257 -12.51 -55.20 -12.58
N ALA A 258 -13.58 -54.47 -12.21
CA ALA A 258 -13.92 -53.14 -12.71
C ALA A 258 -13.69 -52.04 -11.67
N ASP A 259 -13.24 -52.37 -10.46
CA ASP A 259 -12.71 -51.42 -9.49
C ASP A 259 -11.33 -50.98 -9.96
N ASP A 260 -11.33 -50.00 -10.87
CA ASP A 260 -10.16 -49.20 -11.20
C ASP A 260 -9.75 -48.44 -9.93
N TRP A 261 -8.91 -49.08 -9.10
CA TRP A 261 -8.13 -48.38 -8.09
C TRP A 261 -7.21 -47.42 -8.84
N ASP A 262 -7.69 -46.20 -9.03
CA ASP A 262 -6.92 -45.11 -9.64
C ASP A 262 -5.76 -44.79 -8.67
N GLU A 263 -4.61 -45.42 -8.92
CA GLU A 263 -3.36 -45.21 -8.16
C GLU A 263 -2.71 -43.86 -8.49
N GLU A 264 -3.24 -43.11 -9.46
CA GLU A 264 -2.86 -41.72 -9.70
C GLU A 264 -3.44 -40.83 -8.60
N ASP A 265 -2.61 -40.50 -7.61
CA ASP A 265 -2.92 -39.49 -6.62
C ASP A 265 -3.15 -38.15 -7.35
N PRO A 266 -4.37 -37.59 -7.36
CA PRO A 266 -4.66 -36.34 -8.08
C PRO A 266 -3.89 -35.13 -7.51
N ASP A 267 -3.22 -35.30 -6.37
CA ASP A 267 -2.37 -34.29 -5.74
C ASP A 267 -0.89 -34.37 -6.20
N ASP A 268 -0.45 -35.41 -6.93
CA ASP A 268 0.95 -35.55 -7.39
C ASP A 268 1.36 -34.54 -8.49
N ASP A 269 0.38 -33.92 -9.15
CA ASP A 269 0.59 -32.87 -10.15
C ASP A 269 0.56 -31.44 -9.55
N LEU A 270 0.30 -31.31 -8.24
CA LEU A 270 0.14 -30.02 -7.56
C LEU A 270 1.47 -29.46 -7.02
N GLU A 271 2.45 -29.25 -7.89
CA GLU A 271 3.57 -28.34 -7.58
C GLU A 271 3.22 -26.90 -8.02
N ILE A 272 2.61 -26.12 -7.10
CA ILE A 272 2.36 -24.67 -7.26
C ILE A 272 2.86 -23.88 -6.06
#